data_AF-B4FMF2-F1
#
_entry.id   AF-B4FMF2-F1
#
_cell.length_a   1.000
_cell.length_b   1.000
_cell.length_c   1.000
_cell.angle_alpha   90.00
_cell.angle_beta   90.00
_cell.angle_gamma   90.00
#
_symmetry.space_group_name_H-M   'P 1'
#
loop_
_entity.id
_entity.type
_entity.pdbx_description
1 polymer ?
#
loop_
_entity_poly.entity_id
_entity_poly.type
_entity_poly.pdbx_seq_one_letter_code
_entity_poly.pdbx_strand_id
1 'polypeptide(L)' 'MPLILIIRNMLKYALTYREVISILMQRHVLVDGKVRTDKTYPAGFMGMPISLLMHKDTYTHILVAV' A
#
# COMPACT_ATOMS: atom_id res chain seq x y z
N MET A 1 7.96 -3.67 -8.31
CA MET A 1 8.61 -3.73 -6.98
C MET A 1 7.66 -4.37 -5.97
N PRO A 2 8.11 -5.02 -4.88
CA PRO A 2 7.17 -5.60 -3.92
C PRO A 2 6.42 -4.53 -3.10
N LEU A 3 5.13 -4.77 -2.84
CA LEU A 3 4.19 -3.87 -2.15
C LEU A 3 4.71 -3.35 -0.80
N ILE A 4 5.42 -4.21 -0.06
CA ILE A 4 6.04 -3.84 1.22
C ILE A 4 7.11 -2.75 1.10
N LEU A 5 7.88 -2.75 0.02
CA LEU A 5 8.90 -1.73 -0.21
C LEU A 5 8.24 -0.40 -0.56
N ILE A 6 7.09 -0.40 -1.22
CA ILE A 6 6.37 0.82 -1.58
C ILE A 6 5.78 1.48 -0.33
N ILE A 7 5.10 0.70 0.52
CA ILE A 7 4.53 1.20 1.78
C ILE A 7 5.61 1.78 2.70
N ARG A 8 6.79 1.13 2.75
CA ARG A 8 7.89 1.56 3.61
C ARG A 8 8.75 2.69 3.01
N ASN A 9 9.24 2.53 1.78
CA ASN A 9 10.20 3.48 1.18
C ASN A 9 9.51 4.67 0.50
N MET A 10 8.40 4.46 -0.22
CA MET A 10 7.74 5.56 -0.94
C MET A 10 6.79 6.33 -0.03
N LEU A 11 6.03 5.62 0.80
CA LEU A 11 4.97 6.24 1.61
C LEU A 11 5.39 6.58 3.03
N LYS A 12 6.48 5.97 3.55
CA LYS A 12 6.93 6.12 4.94
C LYS A 12 5.82 5.91 5.98
N TYR A 13 4.77 5.13 5.64
CA TYR A 13 3.61 4.89 6.50
C TYR A 13 3.89 3.89 7.63
N ALA A 14 5.01 3.18 7.56
CA ALA A 14 5.42 2.17 8.53
C ALA A 14 6.96 2.17 8.65
N LEU A 15 7.46 2.05 9.89
CA LEU A 15 8.90 1.91 10.16
C LEU A 15 9.34 0.45 10.13
N THR A 16 8.45 -0.47 10.51
CA THR A 16 8.76 -1.89 10.71
C THR A 16 7.95 -2.82 9.80
N TYR A 17 8.46 -4.03 9.57
CA TYR A 17 7.78 -5.04 8.76
C TYR A 17 6.42 -5.45 9.36
N ARG A 18 6.31 -5.45 10.70
CA ARG A 18 5.08 -5.82 11.42
C ARG A 18 3.96 -4.80 11.19
N GLU A 19 4.29 -3.51 11.19
CA GLU A 19 3.33 -2.44 10.88
C GLU A 19 2.82 -2.56 9.45
N VAL A 20 3.70 -2.84 8.48
CA VAL A 20 3.27 -3.06 7.10
C VAL A 20 2.34 -4.26 6.98
N ILE A 21 2.65 -5.38 7.66
CA ILE A 21 1.73 -6.53 7.70
C ILE A 21 0.39 -6.12 8.30
N SER A 22 0.38 -5.38 9.40
CA SER A 22 -0.87 -4.92 10.05
C SER A 22 -1.72 -4.10 9.08
N ILE A 23 -1.12 -3.17 8.35
CA ILE A 23 -1.80 -2.33 7.34
C ILE A 23 -2.35 -3.19 6.18
N LEU A 24 -1.59 -4.18 5.72
CA LEU A 24 -2.04 -5.11 4.68
C LEU A 24 -3.20 -5.99 5.16
N MET A 25 -3.15 -6.46 6.40
CA MET A 25 -4.19 -7.31 7.01
C MET A 25 -5.50 -6.54 7.23
N GLN A 26 -5.44 -5.23 7.38
CA GLN A 26 -6.61 -4.34 7.44
C GLN A 26 -7.33 -4.20 6.09
N ARG A 27 -6.81 -4.77 4.99
CA ARG A 27 -7.43 -4.74 3.65
C ARG A 27 -7.64 -3.32 3.09
N HIS A 28 -6.89 -2.36 3.60
CA HIS A 28 -6.93 -0.95 3.17
C HIS A 28 -6.11 -0.69 1.90
N VAL A 29 -5.33 -1.66 1.42
CA VAL A 29 -4.46 -1.49 0.25
C VAL A 29 -5.14 -2.08 -0.98
N LEU A 30 -5.45 -1.22 -1.94
CA LEU A 30 -5.99 -1.56 -3.25
C LEU A 30 -4.87 -1.42 -4.28
N VAL A 31 -4.69 -2.45 -5.10
CA VAL A 31 -3.82 -2.40 -6.28
C VAL A 31 -4.72 -2.70 -7.47
N ASP A 32 -4.76 -1.79 -8.44
CA ASP A 32 -5.63 -1.94 -9.62
C ASP A 32 -7.11 -2.18 -9.25
N GLY A 33 -7.61 -1.43 -8.25
CA GLY A 33 -8.98 -1.55 -7.76
C GLY A 33 -9.30 -2.83 -6.98
N LYS A 34 -8.33 -3.73 -6.77
CA LYS A 34 -8.50 -4.97 -6.01
C LYS A 34 -7.74 -4.91 -4.70
N VAL A 35 -8.38 -5.34 -3.60
CA VAL A 35 -7.72 -5.43 -2.29
C VAL A 35 -6.60 -6.46 -2.39
N ARG A 36 -5.37 -6.06 -2.08
CA ARG A 36 -4.20 -6.95 -2.04
C ARG A 36 -3.57 -6.90 -0.65
N THR A 37 -3.49 -8.08 -0.03
CA THR A 37 -2.82 -8.27 1.27
C THR A 37 -1.46 -8.93 1.14
N ASP A 38 -1.09 -9.32 -0.09
CA ASP A 38 0.17 -10.01 -0.39
C ASP A 38 1.36 -9.05 -0.32
N LYS A 39 2.17 -9.20 0.73
CA LYS A 39 3.37 -8.39 0.99
C LYS A 39 4.42 -8.45 -0.12
N THR A 40 4.51 -9.56 -0.85
CA THR A 40 5.42 -9.78 -1.98
C THR A 40 4.77 -9.48 -3.33
N TYR A 41 3.54 -8.96 -3.35
CA TYR A 41 2.85 -8.63 -4.60
C TYR A 41 3.68 -7.63 -5.40
N PRO A 42 3.99 -7.91 -6.69
CA PRO A 42 4.73 -6.98 -7.53
C PRO A 42 3.79 -5.82 -7.92
N ALA A 43 3.89 -4.71 -7.20
CA ALA A 43 3.21 -3.46 -7.53
C ALA A 43 4.21 -2.43 -8.09
N GLY A 44 3.76 -1.50 -8.95
CA GLY A 44 4.67 -0.55 -9.61
C GLY A 44 5.63 -1.19 -10.63
N PHE A 45 5.25 -2.29 -11.29
CA PHE A 45 5.87 -2.73 -12.54
C PHE A 45 4.79 -2.68 -13.61
N MET A 46 5.04 -1.98 -14.73
CA MET A 46 4.06 -1.68 -15.80
C MET A 46 2.83 -0.85 -15.35
N GLY A 47 3.03 0.18 -14.52
CA GLY A 47 1.99 1.20 -14.29
C GLY A 47 0.75 0.75 -13.49
N MET A 48 0.86 -0.29 -12.65
CA MET A 48 -0.23 -0.66 -11.73
C MET A 48 -0.38 0.41 -10.63
N PRO A 49 -1.48 1.19 -10.59
CA PRO A 49 -1.68 2.21 -9.58
C PRO A 49 -2.00 1.57 -8.23
N ILE A 50 -1.40 2.11 -7.17
CA ILE A 50 -1.64 1.70 -5.80
C ILE A 50 -2.50 2.76 -5.13
N SER A 51 -3.61 2.33 -4.53
CA SER A 51 -4.54 3.18 -3.81
C SER A 51 -4.62 2.70 -2.36
N LEU A 52 -4.30 3.57 -1.41
CA LEU A 52 -4.52 3.29 0.02
C LEU A 52 -5.86 3.91 0.43
N LEU A 53 -6.74 3.07 0.97
CA LEU A 53 -8.02 3.45 1.57
C LEU A 53 -7.89 3.39 3.10
N MET A 54 -7.34 4.45 3.71
CA MET A 54 -7.23 4.57 5.17
C MET A 54 -8.44 5.36 5.70
N HIS A 55 -9.20 4.79 6.65
CA HIS A 55 -10.39 5.42 7.22
C HIS A 55 -10.19 5.86 8.68
N LYS A 56 -9.19 6.73 8.93
CA LYS A 56 -9.07 7.43 10.23
C LYS A 56 -8.85 8.91 10.01
N ASP A 57 -9.96 9.65 10.01
CA ASP A 57 -10.18 11.08 10.29
C ASP A 57 -9.32 12.17 9.60
N THR A 58 -8.33 11.84 8.79
CA THR A 58 -7.66 12.76 7.85
C THR A 58 -6.90 11.91 6.83
N TYR A 59 -6.36 12.47 5.76
CA TYR A 59 -5.63 11.77 4.68
C TYR A 59 -6.54 11.19 3.58
N THR A 60 -7.16 12.15 2.85
CA THR A 60 -7.23 12.21 1.39
C THR A 60 -6.66 11.00 0.65
N HIS A 61 -7.44 10.42 -0.27
CA HIS A 61 -6.99 9.50 -1.32
C HIS A 61 -5.59 9.87 -1.82
N ILE A 62 -4.54 9.25 -1.28
CA ILE A 62 -3.21 9.41 -1.83
C ILE A 62 -3.19 8.46 -3.02
N LEU A 63 -3.56 8.99 -4.18
CA LEU A 63 -3.33 8.34 -5.46
C LEU A 63 -1.81 8.32 -5.67
N VAL A 64 -1.15 7.28 -5.18
CA VAL A 64 0.30 7.13 -5.40
C VAL A 64 0.46 6.48 -6.77
N ALA A 65 0.53 7.32 -7.80
CA ALA A 65 1.05 6.93 -9.10
C ALA A 65 2.57 6.76 -8.96
N VAL A 66 3.04 5.53 -8.76
CA VAL A 66 4.43 5.16 -9.06
C VAL A 66 4.47 4.57 -10.46
#